data_AF-A0A1G9BZ71-F1
#
_entry.id   AF-A0A1G9BZ71-F1
#
_cell.length_a   1.000
_cell.length_b   1.000
_cell.length_c   1.000
_cell.angle_alpha   90.00
_cell.angle_beta   90.00
_cell.angle_gamma   90.00
#
_symmetry.space_group_name_H-M   'P 1'
#
loop_
_entity.id
_entity.type
_entity.pdbx_description
1 polymer ?
#
loop_
_entity_poly.entity_id
_entity_poly.type
_entity_poly.pdbx_seq_one_letter_code
_entity_poly.pdbx_strand_id
1 'polypeptide(L)'
;MKLWRSMMKLPQPVKGCLDAYMIVFAVVFLSVPATAFSGPGHSNPVMPWGMGAIGLTAVVLGLVLAFDLRDSARAYASLLKDYKPMGVDYSKSFFANPNFVRIFGAMFAFVGIMFMVGATIIGSRMA
;
A
#
# COMPACT_ATOMS: atom_id res chain seq x y z
N MET A 1 -14.09 -4.17 -12.94
CA MET A 1 -13.54 -5.42 -13.53
C MET A 1 -12.26 -5.24 -14.35
N LYS A 2 -12.08 -4.17 -15.16
CA LYS A 2 -10.85 -3.97 -15.96
C LYS A 2 -9.57 -3.78 -15.11
N LEU A 3 -9.65 -3.01 -14.01
CA LEU A 3 -8.52 -2.77 -13.11
C LEU A 3 -7.97 -4.07 -12.49
N TRP A 4 -8.87 -4.90 -11.96
CA TRP A 4 -8.52 -6.20 -11.36
C TRP A 4 -7.82 -7.12 -12.35
N ARG A 5 -8.31 -7.20 -13.60
CA ARG A 5 -7.65 -7.98 -14.67
C ARG A 5 -6.27 -7.42 -15.04
N SER A 6 -6.09 -6.10 -15.00
CA SER A 6 -4.79 -5.47 -15.25
C SER A 6 -3.81 -5.75 -14.10
N MET A 7 -4.26 -5.67 -12.84
CA MET A 7 -3.45 -5.99 -11.66
C MET A 7 -2.97 -7.44 -11.67
N MET A 8 -3.77 -8.38 -12.19
CA MET A 8 -3.37 -9.77 -12.31
C MET A 8 -2.15 -10.01 -13.21
N LYS A 9 -1.82 -9.07 -14.12
CA LYS A 9 -0.69 -9.14 -15.03
C LYS A 9 0.62 -8.62 -14.44
N LEU A 10 0.60 -8.10 -13.21
CA LEU A 10 1.81 -7.62 -12.54
C LEU A 10 2.77 -8.79 -12.23
N PRO A 11 4.08 -8.62 -12.43
CA PRO A 11 5.07 -9.64 -12.09
C PRO A 11 5.19 -9.83 -10.57
N GLN A 12 5.54 -11.04 -10.13
CA GLN A 12 5.94 -11.27 -8.74
C GLN A 12 7.35 -10.73 -8.52
N PRO A 13 7.64 -9.95 -7.46
CA PRO A 13 6.88 -9.94 -6.20
C PRO A 13 5.88 -8.79 -6.02
N VAL A 14 5.84 -7.80 -6.92
CA VAL A 14 5.05 -6.56 -6.71
C VAL A 14 3.56 -6.84 -6.55
N LYS A 15 3.04 -7.82 -7.31
CA LYS A 15 1.66 -8.27 -7.20
C LYS A 15 1.34 -8.77 -5.78
N GLY A 16 2.15 -9.69 -5.25
CA GLY A 16 1.95 -10.24 -3.92
C GLY A 16 2.02 -9.16 -2.83
N CYS A 17 2.96 -8.21 -2.96
CA CYS A 17 3.06 -7.08 -2.02
C CYS A 17 1.85 -6.14 -2.10
N LEU A 18 1.33 -5.89 -3.31
CA LEU A 18 0.14 -5.08 -3.52
C LEU A 18 -1.11 -5.76 -2.95
N ASP A 19 -1.28 -7.06 -3.21
CA ASP A 19 -2.39 -7.85 -2.67
C ASP A 19 -2.34 -7.88 -1.14
N ALA A 20 -1.16 -8.12 -0.56
CA ALA A 20 -0.96 -8.09 0.88
C ALA A 20 -1.31 -6.72 1.49
N TYR A 21 -0.82 -5.63 0.88
CA TYR A 21 -1.15 -4.28 1.31
C TYR A 21 -2.66 -4.01 1.27
N MET A 22 -3.34 -4.40 0.18
CA MET A 22 -4.78 -4.21 0.04
C MET A 22 -5.59 -5.04 1.05
N ILE A 23 -5.17 -6.28 1.34
CA ILE A 23 -5.78 -7.12 2.38
C ILE A 23 -5.64 -6.48 3.75
N VAL A 24 -4.42 -6.08 4.13
CA VAL A 24 -4.18 -5.42 5.41
C VAL A 24 -4.98 -4.13 5.52
N PHE A 25 -4.99 -3.31 4.46
CA PHE A 25 -5.77 -2.09 4.42
C PHE A 25 -7.26 -2.37 4.62
N ALA A 26 -7.83 -3.37 3.94
CA ALA A 26 -9.24 -3.74 4.10
C ALA A 26 -9.56 -4.24 5.52
N VAL A 27 -8.69 -5.08 6.10
CA VAL A 27 -8.85 -5.57 7.48
C VAL A 27 -8.83 -4.41 8.47
N VAL A 28 -7.85 -3.50 8.34
CA VAL A 28 -7.75 -2.33 9.22
C VAL A 28 -8.94 -1.39 9.02
N PHE A 29 -9.32 -1.12 7.77
CA PHE A 29 -10.46 -0.26 7.45
C PHE A 29 -11.77 -0.79 8.02
N LEU A 30 -12.00 -2.11 7.99
CA LEU A 30 -13.19 -2.74 8.59
C LEU A 30 -13.11 -2.80 10.12
N SER A 31 -11.90 -2.94 10.68
CA SER A 31 -11.70 -3.00 12.12
C SER A 31 -12.02 -1.68 12.82
N VAL A 32 -11.78 -0.53 12.19
CA VAL A 32 -12.04 0.79 12.80
C VAL A 32 -13.54 1.01 13.09
N PRO A 33 -14.48 0.87 12.13
CA PRO A 33 -15.91 0.92 12.43
C PRO A 33 -16.34 -0.18 13.41
N ALA A 34 -15.82 -1.40 13.28
CA ALA A 34 -16.16 -2.49 14.20
C ALA A 34 -15.85 -2.15 15.67
N THR A 35 -14.73 -1.45 15.92
CA THR A 35 -14.41 -0.96 17.27
C THR A 35 -15.41 0.08 17.78
N ALA A 36 -15.97 0.92 16.91
CA ALA A 36 -16.99 1.90 17.29
C ALA A 36 -18.31 1.24 17.73
N PHE A 37 -18.61 0.04 17.21
CA PHE A 37 -19.80 -0.74 17.59
C PHE A 37 -19.60 -1.68 18.79
N SER A 38 -18.37 -1.79 19.30
CA SER A 38 -18.01 -2.75 20.37
C SER A 38 -18.29 -2.24 21.81
N GLY A 39 -18.82 -1.03 21.95
CA GLY A 39 -19.18 -0.42 23.23
C GLY A 39 -18.01 0.21 24.02
N PRO A 40 -18.29 1.16 24.93
CA PRO A 40 -17.29 1.80 25.76
C PRO A 40 -16.73 0.81 26.79
N GLY A 41 -15.43 0.51 26.72
CA GLY A 41 -14.74 -0.36 27.71
C GLY A 41 -13.64 -1.26 27.14
N HIS A 42 -13.58 -1.45 25.82
CA HIS A 42 -12.51 -2.22 25.19
C HIS A 42 -11.38 -1.31 24.70
N SER A 43 -10.25 -1.30 25.41
CA SER A 43 -8.98 -0.75 24.91
C SER A 43 -8.46 -1.66 23.79
N ASN A 44 -9.02 -1.50 22.59
CA ASN A 44 -8.72 -2.43 21.51
C ASN A 44 -7.39 -2.03 20.84
N PRO A 45 -6.33 -2.87 20.86
CA PRO A 45 -5.03 -2.59 20.24
C PRO A 45 -5.08 -2.54 18.70
N VAL A 46 -6.28 -2.47 18.12
CA VAL A 46 -6.55 -2.36 16.68
C VAL A 46 -5.80 -1.18 16.06
N MET A 47 -5.69 -0.06 16.78
CA MET A 47 -5.06 1.15 16.28
C MET A 47 -3.53 0.99 16.11
N PRO A 48 -2.75 0.61 17.15
CA PRO A 48 -1.31 0.37 16.99
C PRO A 48 -1.00 -0.83 16.08
N TRP A 49 -1.71 -1.96 16.19
CA TRP A 49 -1.47 -3.10 15.30
C TRP A 49 -1.76 -2.76 13.83
N GLY A 50 -2.90 -2.10 13.57
CA GLY A 50 -3.31 -1.74 12.21
C GLY A 50 -2.34 -0.75 11.55
N MET A 51 -1.89 0.26 12.30
CA MET A 51 -0.83 1.17 11.83
C MET A 51 0.48 0.43 11.53
N GLY A 52 0.90 -0.49 12.41
CA GLY A 52 2.11 -1.27 12.21
C GLY A 52 2.06 -2.20 10.99
N ALA A 53 0.93 -2.90 10.80
CA ALA A 53 0.73 -3.82 9.68
C ALA A 53 0.65 -3.09 8.32
N ILE A 54 -0.07 -1.96 8.25
CA ILE A 54 -0.10 -1.10 7.07
C ILE A 54 1.30 -0.55 6.79
N GLY A 55 1.99 -0.08 7.83
CA GLY A 55 3.35 0.43 7.72
C GLY A 55 4.32 -0.61 7.13
N LEU A 56 4.31 -1.83 7.67
CA LEU A 56 5.17 -2.91 7.20
C LEU A 56 4.91 -3.28 5.73
N THR A 57 3.64 -3.47 5.36
CA THR A 57 3.29 -3.83 3.97
C THR A 57 3.61 -2.69 3.01
N ALA A 58 3.45 -1.42 3.43
CA ALA A 58 3.85 -0.26 2.66
C ALA A 58 5.36 -0.16 2.45
N VAL A 59 6.17 -0.47 3.48
CA VAL A 59 7.63 -0.55 3.36
C VAL A 59 8.04 -1.60 2.35
N VAL A 60 7.53 -2.82 2.48
CA VAL A 60 7.91 -3.92 1.59
C VAL A 60 7.53 -3.61 0.14
N LEU A 61 6.29 -3.15 -0.11
CA LEU A 61 5.85 -2.76 -1.44
C LEU A 61 6.65 -1.57 -2.00
N GLY A 62 6.90 -0.56 -1.16
CA GLY A 62 7.66 0.63 -1.52
C GLY A 62 9.10 0.31 -1.92
N LEU A 63 9.79 -0.57 -1.19
CA LEU A 63 11.14 -1.04 -1.51
C LEU A 63 11.17 -1.86 -2.80
N VAL A 64 10.19 -2.75 -3.00
CA VAL A 64 10.06 -3.53 -4.25
C VAL A 64 9.94 -2.61 -5.46
N LEU A 65 9.20 -1.51 -5.35
CA LEU A 65 9.06 -0.50 -6.40
C LEU A 65 10.31 0.38 -6.54
N ALA A 66 10.91 0.84 -5.43
CA ALA A 66 12.08 1.73 -5.45
C ALA A 66 13.31 1.08 -6.11
N PHE A 67 13.56 -0.18 -5.78
CA PHE A 67 14.65 -0.98 -6.33
C PHE A 67 14.33 -1.65 -7.67
N ASP A 68 13.11 -1.44 -8.20
CA ASP A 68 12.66 -2.01 -9.48
C ASP A 68 12.88 -3.55 -9.54
N LEU A 69 12.57 -4.25 -8.44
CA LEU A 69 12.81 -5.69 -8.33
C LEU A 69 11.96 -6.44 -9.38
N ARG A 70 12.65 -7.11 -10.32
CA ARG A 70 12.04 -7.79 -11.48
C ARG A 70 11.18 -6.86 -12.33
N ASP A 71 11.70 -5.67 -12.66
CA ASP A 71 11.02 -4.66 -13.50
C ASP A 71 9.64 -4.25 -12.92
N SER A 72 9.48 -4.31 -11.60
CA SER A 72 8.23 -3.99 -10.90
C SER A 72 7.73 -2.58 -11.19
N ALA A 73 8.64 -1.59 -11.22
CA ALA A 73 8.29 -0.20 -11.47
C ALA A 73 7.91 0.03 -12.94
N ARG A 74 8.57 -0.69 -13.86
CA ARG A 74 8.23 -0.66 -15.29
C ARG A 74 6.89 -1.31 -15.56
N ALA A 75 6.61 -2.46 -14.95
CA ALA A 75 5.35 -3.16 -15.08
C ALA A 75 4.18 -2.37 -14.45
N TYR A 76 4.43 -1.68 -13.34
CA TYR A 76 3.45 -0.80 -12.74
C TYR A 76 3.21 0.45 -13.60
N ALA A 77 4.27 1.04 -14.15
CA ALA A 77 4.15 2.16 -15.09
C ALA A 77 3.41 1.77 -16.37
N SER A 78 3.65 0.59 -16.95
CA SER A 78 2.91 0.11 -18.13
C SER A 78 1.45 -0.13 -17.80
N LEU A 79 1.14 -0.65 -16.62
CA LEU A 79 -0.24 -0.81 -16.16
C LEU A 79 -0.98 0.53 -16.09
N LEU A 80 -0.30 1.61 -15.67
CA LEU A 80 -0.87 2.97 -15.65
C LEU A 80 -1.08 3.56 -17.05
N LYS A 81 -0.31 3.13 -18.06
CA LYS A 81 -0.53 3.52 -19.47
C LYS A 81 -1.71 2.78 -20.09
N ASP A 82 -1.79 1.48 -19.81
CA ASP A 82 -2.81 0.59 -20.38
C ASP A 82 -4.17 0.79 -19.71
N TYR A 83 -4.16 1.10 -18.41
CA TYR A 83 -5.36 1.45 -17.69
C TYR A 83 -5.68 2.93 -17.92
N LYS A 84 -6.70 3.18 -18.73
CA LYS A 84 -7.26 4.52 -18.99
C LYS A 84 -8.45 4.77 -18.06
N PRO A 85 -8.27 5.20 -16.79
CA PRO A 85 -9.41 5.56 -15.95
C PRO A 85 -10.19 6.68 -16.64
N MET A 86 -11.49 6.47 -16.81
CA MET A 86 -12.41 7.41 -17.49
C MET A 86 -12.10 7.68 -18.98
N GLY A 87 -11.31 6.81 -19.63
CA GLY A 87 -10.98 6.96 -21.06
C GLY A 87 -9.88 7.99 -21.36
N VAL A 88 -9.32 8.62 -20.32
CA VAL A 88 -8.21 9.56 -20.47
C VAL A 88 -6.90 8.81 -20.70
N ASP A 89 -6.13 9.24 -21.70
CA ASP A 89 -4.86 8.61 -22.05
C ASP A 89 -3.71 9.19 -21.21
N TYR A 90 -3.25 8.40 -20.23
CA TYR A 90 -2.13 8.76 -19.36
C TYR A 90 -0.77 8.30 -19.89
N SER A 91 -0.68 7.81 -21.14
CA SER A 91 0.57 7.30 -21.72
C SER A 91 1.71 8.31 -21.74
N LYS A 92 1.38 9.61 -21.88
CA LYS A 92 2.32 10.74 -21.82
C LYS A 92 2.42 11.40 -20.44
N SER A 93 1.68 10.90 -19.45
CA SER A 93 1.66 11.49 -18.11
C SER A 93 2.94 11.17 -17.34
N PHE A 94 3.37 12.10 -16.50
CA PHE A 94 4.51 11.93 -15.58
C PHE A 94 4.35 10.69 -14.69
N PHE A 95 3.11 10.35 -14.31
CA PHE A 95 2.77 9.17 -13.51
C PHE A 95 3.09 7.84 -14.18
N ALA A 96 3.22 7.82 -15.51
CA ALA A 96 3.53 6.63 -16.29
C ALA A 96 5.04 6.46 -16.57
N ASN A 97 5.89 7.23 -15.89
CA ASN A 97 7.34 7.10 -15.96
C ASN A 97 7.85 6.12 -14.88
N PRO A 98 8.62 5.08 -15.23
CA PRO A 98 9.20 4.16 -14.25
C PRO A 98 10.03 4.85 -13.16
N ASN A 99 10.75 5.93 -13.51
CA ASN A 99 11.53 6.69 -12.52
C ASN A 99 10.64 7.36 -11.48
N PHE A 100 9.48 7.87 -11.90
CA PHE A 100 8.50 8.43 -10.97
C PHE A 100 7.95 7.35 -10.05
N VAL A 101 7.59 6.17 -10.59
CA VAL A 101 7.10 5.03 -9.80
C VAL A 101 8.14 4.57 -8.75
N ARG A 102 9.43 4.61 -9.08
CA ARG A 102 10.50 4.30 -8.13
C ARG A 102 10.59 5.32 -7.00
N ILE A 103 10.55 6.62 -7.32
CA ILE A 103 10.54 7.70 -6.32
C ILE A 103 9.29 7.58 -5.43
N PHE A 104 8.14 7.34 -6.04
CA PHE A 104 6.90 7.11 -5.32
C PHE A 104 7.01 5.90 -4.38
N GLY A 105 7.60 4.79 -4.84
CA GLY A 105 7.90 3.62 -4.01
C GLY A 105 8.79 3.97 -2.81
N ALA A 106 9.84 4.78 -3.01
CA ALA A 106 10.70 5.22 -1.92
C ALA A 106 9.97 6.10 -0.90
N MET A 107 9.15 7.05 -1.37
CA MET A 107 8.29 7.86 -0.50
C MET A 107 7.27 7.00 0.24
N PHE A 108 6.71 6.01 -0.42
CA PHE A 108 5.74 5.09 0.16
C PHE A 108 6.38 4.23 1.27
N ALA A 109 7.61 3.76 1.06
CA ALA A 109 8.37 3.09 2.11
C ALA A 109 8.67 4.02 3.29
N PHE A 110 9.05 5.28 3.02
CA PHE A 110 9.28 6.26 4.08
C PHE A 110 8.03 6.51 4.93
N VAL A 111 6.87 6.69 4.31
CA VAL A 111 5.58 6.82 5.02
C VAL A 111 5.28 5.56 5.82
N GLY A 112 5.53 4.37 5.26
CA GLY A 112 5.36 3.11 5.97
C GLY A 112 6.21 3.01 7.25
N ILE A 113 7.46 3.48 7.20
CA ILE A 113 8.33 3.57 8.39
C ILE A 113 7.70 4.50 9.44
N MET A 114 7.18 5.67 9.04
CA MET A 114 6.52 6.59 9.98
C MET A 114 5.31 5.93 10.68
N PHE A 115 4.54 5.13 9.94
CA PHE A 115 3.41 4.36 10.51
C PHE A 115 3.88 3.31 11.52
N MET A 116 4.97 2.60 11.23
CA MET A 116 5.58 1.66 12.18
C MET A 116 6.08 2.37 13.44
N VAL A 117 6.76 3.50 13.30
CA VAL A 117 7.24 4.29 14.44
C VAL A 117 6.05 4.79 15.27
N GLY A 118 5.03 5.35 14.63
CA GLY A 118 3.80 5.77 15.30
C GLY A 118 3.13 4.62 16.07
N ALA A 119 3.04 3.44 15.45
CA ALA A 119 2.50 2.23 16.09
C ALA A 119 3.29 1.84 17.34
N THR A 120 4.63 1.88 17.30
CA THR A 120 5.46 1.56 18.47
C THR A 120 5.32 2.58 19.60
N ILE A 121 5.25 3.88 19.28
CA ILE A 121 5.07 4.95 20.27
C ILE A 121 3.69 4.88 20.93
N ILE A 122 2.64 4.60 20.15
CA ILE A 122 1.28 4.46 20.68
C ILE A 122 1.19 3.18 21.52
N GLY A 123 1.72 2.07 21.00
CA GLY A 123 1.74 0.78 21.70
C GLY A 123 2.46 0.83 23.04
N SER A 124 3.60 1.52 23.13
CA SER A 124 4.36 1.66 24.38
C SER A 124 3.68 2.53 25.43
N ARG A 125 2.71 3.37 25.05
CA ARG A 125 1.88 4.17 25.97
C ARG A 125 0.61 3.45 26.43
N MET A 126 0.27 2.33 25.78
CA MET A 126 -0.89 1.49 26.10
C MET A 126 -0.52 0.25 26.92
N ALA A 127 0.76 -0.11 26.98
CA ALA A 127 1.32 -1.15 27.84
C ALA A 127 1.58 -0.63 29.25
#